data_AF-A0A367MAS4-F1
#
_entry.id   AF-A0A367MAS4-F1
#
_cell.length_a   1.000
_cell.length_b   1.000
_cell.length_c   1.000
_cell.angle_alpha   90.00
_cell.angle_beta   90.00
_cell.angle_gamma   90.00
#
_symmetry.space_group_name_H-M   'P 1'
#
loop_
_entity.id
_entity.type
_entity.pdbx_description
1 polymer ?
#
loop_
_entity_poly.entity_id
_entity_poly.type
_entity_poly.pdbx_seq_one_letter_code
_entity_poly.pdbx_strand_id
1 'polypeptide(L)'
;MQSRLLILPLLASLAALGACQGDNPYRASSLPYPPQPATAANPGLDPGAYPAAPRDYARYRSWSWAAAGVSGFPQGLDDNQLRDAVSQQLDQRGLRPAR
;
A
#
# COMPACT_ATOMS: atom_id res chain seq x y z
N MET A 1 16.12 42.53 -32.56
CA MET A 1 14.67 42.75 -32.38
C MET A 1 13.90 41.50 -31.91
N GLN A 2 14.48 40.29 -31.98
CA GLN A 2 13.86 39.03 -31.54
C GLN A 2 13.54 38.95 -30.02
N SER A 3 14.41 39.45 -29.13
CA SER A 3 14.21 39.32 -27.68
C SER A 3 12.99 40.08 -27.16
N ARG A 4 12.59 41.20 -27.79
CA ARG A 4 11.40 41.95 -27.39
C ARG A 4 10.08 41.22 -27.71
N LEU A 5 10.08 40.37 -28.73
CA LEU A 5 8.90 39.60 -29.15
C LEU A 5 8.60 38.42 -28.21
N LEU A 6 9.60 37.91 -27.48
CA LEU A 6 9.42 36.82 -26.52
C LEU A 6 9.09 37.30 -25.10
N ILE A 7 9.32 38.57 -24.80
CA ILE A 7 9.07 39.14 -23.47
C ILE A 7 7.56 39.29 -23.20
N LEU A 8 6.78 39.73 -24.19
CA LEU A 8 5.33 39.88 -24.04
C LEU A 8 4.58 38.57 -23.73
N PRO A 9 4.78 37.46 -24.47
CA PRO A 9 4.10 36.20 -24.15
C PRO A 9 4.58 35.61 -22.82
N LEU A 10 5.85 35.84 -22.45
CA LEU A 10 6.38 35.41 -21.16
C LEU A 10 5.70 36.16 -20.01
N LEU A 11 5.60 37.49 -20.06
CA LEU A 11 4.90 38.28 -19.04
C LEU A 11 3.41 37.93 -18.95
N ALA A 12 2.74 37.70 -20.08
CA ALA A 12 1.35 37.26 -20.09
C ALA A 12 1.17 35.89 -19.42
N SER A 13 2.11 34.97 -19.65
CA SER A 13 2.10 33.64 -19.02
C SER A 13 2.33 33.73 -17.50
N LEU A 14 3.27 34.57 -17.04
CA LEU A 14 3.51 34.77 -15.61
C LEU A 14 2.31 35.44 -14.92
N ALA A 15 1.65 36.39 -15.57
CA ALA A 15 0.44 37.02 -15.04
C ALA A 15 -0.73 36.04 -14.91
N ALA A 16 -0.89 35.12 -15.88
CA ALA A 16 -1.90 34.07 -15.83
C ALA A 16 -1.63 33.06 -14.70
N LEU A 17 -0.37 32.68 -14.45
CA LEU A 17 -0.02 31.80 -13.33
C LEU A 17 -0.24 32.48 -11.97
N GLY A 18 0.05 33.78 -11.86
CA GLY A 18 -0.19 34.54 -10.63
C GLY A 18 -1.68 34.67 -10.28
N ALA A 19 -2.56 34.73 -11.28
CA ALA A 19 -4.01 34.78 -11.07
C ALA A 19 -4.62 33.48 -10.51
N CYS A 20 -3.92 32.35 -10.63
CA CYS A 20 -4.34 31.07 -10.05
C CYS A 20 -3.89 30.87 -8.59
N GLN A 21 -3.13 31.81 -8.02
CA GLN A 21 -2.71 31.81 -6.61
C GLN A 21 -3.73 32.51 -5.70
N GLY A 22 -5.02 32.37 -6.01
CA GLY A 22 -6.09 32.91 -5.16
C GLY A 22 -6.05 32.30 -3.75
N ASP A 23 -6.56 33.04 -2.77
CA ASP A 23 -6.63 32.56 -1.38
C ASP A 23 -7.29 31.19 -1.33
N ASN A 24 -6.55 30.20 -0.84
CA ASN A 24 -7.09 28.87 -0.62
C ASN A 24 -8.14 28.94 0.52
N PRO A 25 -9.44 28.77 0.24
CA PRO A 25 -10.48 28.88 1.26
C PRO A 25 -10.46 27.70 2.24
N TYR A 26 -9.70 26.65 1.93
CA TYR A 26 -9.54 25.48 2.78
C TYR A 26 -8.53 25.77 3.89
N ARG A 27 -9.04 26.17 5.06
CA ARG A 27 -8.30 26.12 6.32
C ARG A 27 -8.29 24.68 6.83
N ALA A 28 -7.10 24.17 7.16
CA ALA A 28 -6.99 22.94 7.94
C ALA A 28 -7.69 23.17 9.29
N SER A 29 -8.91 22.64 9.41
CA SER A 29 -9.69 22.64 10.64
C SER A 29 -9.79 21.20 11.10
N SER A 30 -9.32 20.94 12.31
CA SER A 30 -9.48 19.67 12.98
C SER A 30 -10.16 19.91 14.31
N LEU A 31 -11.04 19.00 14.71
CA LEU A 31 -11.52 18.99 16.09
C LEU A 31 -10.32 18.81 17.03
N PRO A 32 -10.38 19.37 18.25
CA PRO A 32 -9.41 19.05 19.29
C PRO A 32 -9.32 17.54 19.44
N TYR A 33 -8.11 17.03 19.62
CA TYR A 33 -7.94 15.62 19.90
C TYR A 33 -8.79 15.26 21.13
N PRO A 34 -9.61 14.19 21.07
CA PRO A 34 -10.40 13.80 22.23
C PRO A 34 -9.46 13.54 23.41
N PRO A 35 -9.89 13.83 24.65
CA PRO A 35 -9.08 13.50 25.81
C PRO A 35 -8.73 12.01 25.75
N GLN A 36 -7.45 11.71 25.92
CA GLN A 36 -6.94 10.35 25.84
C GLN A 36 -7.78 9.47 26.78
N PRO A 37 -8.42 8.40 26.27
CA PRO A 37 -9.19 7.51 27.15
C PRO A 37 -8.26 7.01 28.26
N ALA A 38 -8.78 6.81 29.48
CA ALA A 38 -7.97 6.36 30.62
C ALA A 38 -7.17 5.07 30.32
N THR A 39 -7.69 4.22 29.43
CA THR A 39 -7.04 3.03 28.86
C THR A 39 -5.79 3.31 28.03
N ALA A 40 -5.54 4.55 27.61
CA ALA A 40 -4.36 4.93 26.85
C ALA A 40 -3.30 5.64 27.72
N ALA A 41 -3.60 5.94 28.99
CA ALA A 41 -2.61 6.36 29.99
C ALA A 41 -1.86 5.16 30.59
N ASN A 42 -2.51 3.99 30.60
CA ASN A 42 -1.84 2.70 30.64
C ASN A 42 -2.06 2.06 29.28
N PRO A 43 -1.22 2.32 28.26
CA PRO A 43 -1.14 1.37 27.16
C PRO A 43 -0.63 0.09 27.82
N GLY A 44 -1.55 -0.73 28.31
CA GLY A 44 -1.41 -2.16 28.15
C GLY A 44 -1.19 -2.29 26.65
N LEU A 45 0.09 -2.25 26.27
CA LEU A 45 0.61 -2.95 25.14
C LEU A 45 -0.18 -4.25 25.14
N ASP A 46 -1.21 -4.32 24.31
CA ASP A 46 -1.87 -5.59 24.08
C ASP A 46 -0.76 -6.41 23.43
N PRO A 47 -0.16 -7.39 24.13
CA PRO A 47 0.96 -8.13 23.58
C PRO A 47 0.53 -8.96 22.38
N GLY A 48 -0.79 -9.06 22.11
CA GLY A 48 -1.36 -9.61 20.89
C GLY A 48 -1.46 -8.61 19.73
N ALA A 49 -1.34 -7.31 19.97
CA ALA A 49 -1.51 -6.29 18.93
C ALA A 49 -0.28 -6.16 18.04
N TYR A 50 0.96 -6.01 18.56
CA TYR A 50 2.18 -5.99 17.72
C TYR A 50 3.49 -6.01 18.56
N PRO A 51 4.59 -6.56 18.03
CA PRO A 51 4.64 -7.44 16.86
C PRO A 51 4.10 -8.83 17.19
N ALA A 52 3.43 -9.43 16.22
CA ALA A 52 3.02 -10.83 16.32
C ALA A 52 4.23 -11.70 16.69
N ALA A 53 4.01 -12.67 17.58
CA ALA A 53 5.05 -13.61 17.95
C ALA A 53 5.66 -14.26 16.69
N PRO A 54 7.00 -14.37 16.58
CA PRO A 54 7.65 -14.99 15.44
C PRO A 54 7.08 -16.38 15.19
N ARG A 55 6.66 -16.64 13.95
CA ARG A 55 6.08 -17.94 13.58
C ARG A 55 7.20 -18.90 13.22
N ASP A 56 7.20 -20.07 13.85
CA ASP A 56 8.12 -21.16 13.50
C ASP A 56 7.65 -21.83 12.21
N TYR A 57 8.16 -21.34 11.08
CA TYR A 57 7.80 -21.84 9.75
C TYR A 57 8.28 -23.27 9.48
N ALA A 58 9.27 -23.77 10.22
CA ALA A 58 9.81 -25.11 10.04
C ALA A 58 8.82 -26.22 10.44
N ARG A 59 7.75 -25.87 11.18
CA ARG A 59 6.69 -26.79 11.56
C ARG A 59 5.76 -27.16 10.41
N TYR A 60 5.64 -26.28 9.42
CA TYR A 60 4.78 -26.53 8.27
C TYR A 60 5.54 -27.38 7.27
N ARG A 61 5.08 -28.62 7.06
CA ARG A 61 5.66 -29.56 6.10
C ARG A 61 4.77 -29.85 4.91
N SER A 62 3.47 -29.56 5.04
CA SER A 62 2.49 -29.82 4.01
C SER A 62 1.64 -28.60 3.65
N TRP A 63 1.11 -28.60 2.43
CA TRP A 63 0.30 -27.53 1.90
C TRP A 63 -0.83 -28.08 1.01
N SER A 64 -1.91 -27.32 0.85
CA SER A 64 -2.99 -27.61 -0.08
C SER A 64 -3.56 -26.30 -0.65
N TRP A 65 -4.20 -26.38 -1.81
CA TRP A 65 -4.90 -25.26 -2.39
C TRP A 65 -6.20 -24.98 -1.62
N ALA A 66 -6.54 -23.70 -1.44
CA ALA A 66 -7.83 -23.33 -0.87
C ALA A 66 -8.98 -23.76 -1.80
N ALA A 67 -10.08 -24.23 -1.20
CA ALA A 67 -11.26 -24.69 -1.94
C ALA A 67 -11.93 -23.60 -2.78
N ALA A 68 -11.77 -22.33 -2.40
CA ALA A 68 -12.30 -21.18 -3.12
C ALA A 68 -11.53 -20.85 -4.42
N GLY A 69 -10.57 -21.69 -4.82
CA GLY A 69 -9.60 -21.34 -5.84
C GLY A 69 -8.63 -20.28 -5.35
N VAL A 70 -7.75 -19.81 -6.22
CA VAL A 70 -6.87 -18.69 -5.90
C VAL A 70 -7.39 -17.48 -6.66
N SER A 71 -7.82 -16.45 -5.93
CA SER A 71 -8.36 -15.21 -6.50
C SER A 71 -7.36 -14.06 -6.33
N GLY A 72 -7.36 -13.11 -7.26
CA GLY A 72 -6.52 -11.91 -7.19
C GLY A 72 -5.25 -11.95 -8.05
N PHE A 73 -5.17 -12.80 -9.07
CA PHE A 73 -4.03 -12.82 -9.98
C PHE A 73 -4.05 -11.68 -11.00
N PRO A 74 -2.86 -11.21 -11.43
CA PRO A 74 -2.75 -10.21 -12.49
C PRO A 74 -3.42 -10.72 -13.78
N GLN A 75 -4.14 -9.80 -14.44
CA GLN A 75 -4.83 -10.07 -15.70
C GLN A 75 -3.82 -10.55 -16.76
N GLY A 76 -4.09 -11.71 -17.37
CA GLY A 76 -3.26 -12.27 -18.46
C GLY A 76 -2.29 -13.38 -18.07
N LEU A 77 -2.27 -13.84 -16.81
CA LEU A 77 -1.53 -15.03 -16.41
C LEU A 77 -2.44 -16.27 -16.42
N ASP A 78 -1.97 -17.36 -17.04
CA ASP A 78 -2.68 -18.66 -16.99
C ASP A 78 -2.60 -19.23 -15.56
N ASP A 79 -3.77 -19.53 -14.99
CA ASP A 79 -3.91 -20.08 -13.64
C ASP A 79 -3.13 -21.38 -13.47
N ASN A 80 -3.09 -22.23 -14.52
CA ASN A 80 -2.37 -23.51 -14.46
C ASN A 80 -0.85 -23.28 -14.39
N GLN A 81 -0.32 -22.41 -15.24
CA GLN A 81 1.10 -22.06 -15.25
C GLN A 81 1.55 -21.52 -13.89
N LEU A 82 0.70 -20.71 -13.25
CA LEU A 82 0.99 -20.17 -11.94
C LEU A 82 0.95 -21.22 -10.83
N ARG A 83 -0.07 -22.08 -10.83
CA ARG A 83 -0.18 -23.19 -9.88
C ARG A 83 1.00 -24.14 -9.99
N ASP A 84 1.48 -24.41 -11.21
CA ASP A 84 2.68 -25.22 -11.44
C ASP A 84 3.93 -24.53 -10.90
N ALA A 85 4.13 -23.24 -11.20
CA ALA A 85 5.28 -22.48 -10.71
C ALA A 85 5.32 -22.41 -9.17
N VAL A 86 4.17 -22.18 -8.52
CA VAL A 86 4.06 -22.17 -7.06
C VAL A 86 4.33 -23.57 -6.49
N SER A 87 3.78 -24.62 -7.11
CA SER A 87 3.98 -26.01 -6.67
C SER A 87 5.46 -26.40 -6.73
N GLN A 88 6.14 -26.09 -7.84
CA GLN A 88 7.57 -26.32 -8.01
C GLN A 88 8.41 -25.58 -6.94
N GLN A 89 8.05 -24.34 -6.63
CA GLN A 89 8.78 -23.56 -5.63
C GLN A 89 8.57 -24.07 -4.20
N LEU A 90 7.37 -24.57 -3.89
CA LEU A 90 7.08 -25.21 -2.61
C LEU A 90 7.86 -26.52 -2.47
N ASP A 91 7.92 -27.33 -3.54
CA ASP A 91 8.71 -28.56 -3.58
C ASP A 91 10.21 -28.29 -3.39
N GLN A 92 10.77 -27.24 -4.01
CA GLN A 92 12.17 -26.83 -3.82
C GLN A 92 12.49 -26.45 -2.38
N ARG A 93 11.49 -25.96 -1.63
CA ARG A 93 11.61 -25.65 -0.21
C ARG A 93 11.31 -26.86 0.69
N GLY A 94 11.04 -28.02 0.12
CA GLY A 94 10.77 -29.27 0.84
C GLY A 94 9.34 -29.39 1.39
N LEU A 95 8.44 -28.48 1.02
CA LEU A 95 7.02 -28.55 1.38
C LEU A 95 6.30 -29.52 0.45
N ARG A 96 5.51 -30.45 1.00
CA ARG A 96 4.82 -31.48 0.21
C ARG A 96 3.31 -31.23 0.12
N PRO A 97 2.66 -31.55 -1.01
CA PRO A 97 1.20 -31.53 -1.07
C PRO A 97 0.61 -32.44 0.02
N ALA A 98 -0.39 -31.94 0.76
CA ALA A 98 -1.20 -32.76 1.63
C ALA A 98 -2.01 -33.75 0.78
N ARG A 99 -2.09 -35.01 1.22
CA ARG A 99 -2.91 -36.05 0.59
C ARG A 99 -4.27 -36.13 1.25
#